data_AF-A0A7L5DN03-F1
#
_entry.id   AF-A0A7L5DN03-F1
#
_cell.length_a   1.000
_cell.length_b   1.000
_cell.length_c   1.000
_cell.angle_alpha   90.00
_cell.angle_beta   90.00
_cell.angle_gamma   90.00
#
_symmetry.space_group_name_H-M   'P 1'
#
loop_
_entity.id
_entity.type
_entity.pdbx_description
1 polymer ?
#
loop_
_entity_poly.entity_id
_entity_poly.type
_entity_poly.pdbx_seq_one_letter_code
_entity_poly.pdbx_strand_id
1 'polypeptide(L)' 'MNDPFPTDTYSFLAYGGHMGTLIQEKDWSATLGRPEQWAPSLKITLSTLLASRFPIVLF' A
#
# COMPACT_ATOMS: atom_id res chain seq x y z
N MET A 1 -26.34 12.42 8.30
CA MET A 1 -25.44 11.29 8.61
C MET A 1 -24.59 11.08 7.36
N ASN A 2 -23.53 11.88 7.19
CA ASN A 2 -22.62 11.77 6.04
C ASN A 2 -21.45 10.93 6.52
N ASP A 3 -21.32 9.73 5.99
CA ASP A 3 -20.23 8.83 6.34
C ASP A 3 -18.98 9.22 5.55
N PRO A 4 -17.89 9.71 6.19
CA PRO A 4 -16.65 9.92 5.49
C PRO A 4 -15.86 8.61 5.59
N PHE A 5 -16.29 7.55 4.92
CA PHE A 5 -15.36 6.45 4.66
C PHE A 5 -14.22 7.06 3.85
N PRO A 6 -12.99 7.17 4.40
CA PRO A 6 -11.88 7.66 3.62
C PRO A 6 -11.80 6.75 2.40
N THR A 7 -11.72 7.37 1.23
CA THR A 7 -11.58 6.67 -0.04
C THR A 7 -10.27 5.90 0.01
N ASP A 8 -10.32 4.66 0.49
CA ASP A 8 -9.20 3.72 0.56
C ASP A 8 -8.83 3.37 -0.88
N THR A 9 -8.07 4.28 -1.49
CA THR A 9 -7.89 4.38 -2.95
C THR A 9 -7.04 3.22 -3.47
N TYR A 10 -6.46 2.39 -2.58
CA TYR A 10 -5.55 1.32 -2.93
C TYR A 10 -5.84 0.04 -2.12
N SER A 11 -6.70 -0.83 -2.65
CA SER A 11 -7.07 -2.09 -1.99
C SER A 11 -5.87 -2.99 -1.66
N PHE A 12 -4.74 -2.84 -2.37
CA PHE A 12 -3.52 -3.60 -2.12
C PHE A 12 -2.72 -3.10 -0.90
N LEU A 13 -3.02 -1.89 -0.39
CA LEU A 13 -2.48 -1.31 0.85
C LEU A 13 -3.42 -1.44 2.05
N ALA A 14 -4.71 -1.72 1.82
CA ALA A 14 -5.76 -1.79 2.85
C ALA A 14 -5.43 -2.72 4.03
N TYR A 15 -4.71 -3.82 3.77
CA TYR A 15 -4.32 -4.79 4.80
C TYR A 15 -3.08 -4.38 5.62
N GLY A 16 -2.46 -3.25 5.30
CA GLY A 16 -1.25 -2.76 5.95
C GLY A 16 -1.47 -1.91 7.20
N GLY A 17 -2.73 -1.65 7.57
CA GLY A 17 -3.07 -0.76 8.68
C GLY A 17 -2.28 0.55 8.60
N HIS A 18 -1.61 0.91 9.70
CA HIS A 18 -0.81 2.14 9.76
C HIS A 18 0.33 2.19 8.74
N MET A 19 0.96 1.05 8.42
CA MET A 19 2.03 1.00 7.41
C MET A 19 1.48 1.22 6.00
N GLY A 20 0.29 0.69 5.71
CA GLY A 20 -0.41 0.94 4.43
C GLY A 20 -0.71 2.42 4.23
N THR A 21 -1.19 3.10 5.28
CA THR A 21 -1.44 4.54 5.28
C THR A 21 -0.16 5.35 5.04
N LEU A 22 0.92 5.04 5.77
CA LEU A 22 2.21 5.74 5.58
C LEU A 22 2.78 5.56 4.18
N ILE A 23 2.62 4.36 3.60
CA ILE A 23 3.02 4.11 2.21
C ILE A 23 2.17 4.91 1.24
N GLN A 24 0.86 5.03 1.48
CA GLN A 24 -0.03 5.81 0.64
C GLN A 24 0.27 7.32 0.69
N GLU A 25 0.56 7.86 1.87
CA GLU A 25 0.82 9.29 2.10
C GLU A 25 2.20 9.75 1.60
N LYS A 26 3.15 8.82 1.50
CA LYS A 26 4.48 9.13 1.02
C LYS A 26 4.45 9.51 -0.46
N ASP A 27 5.15 10.59 -0.80
CA ASP A 27 5.39 10.96 -2.20
C ASP A 27 6.38 9.96 -2.84
N TRP A 28 5.89 9.20 -3.82
CA TRP A 28 6.65 8.23 -4.59
C TRP A 28 7.00 8.73 -5.99
N SER A 29 6.66 9.96 -6.35
CA SER A 29 6.84 10.50 -7.71
C SER A 29 8.29 10.51 -8.15
N ALA A 30 9.24 10.60 -7.21
CA ALA A 30 10.66 10.59 -7.50
C ALA A 30 11.28 9.17 -7.65
N THR A 31 10.56 8.11 -7.27
CA THR A 31 11.13 6.75 -7.20
C THR A 31 10.31 5.73 -7.98
N LEU A 32 9.08 5.43 -7.54
CA LEU A 32 8.22 4.39 -8.10
C LEU A 32 7.04 4.95 -8.91
N GLY A 33 6.87 6.27 -8.92
CA GLY A 33 5.70 6.93 -9.49
C GLY A 33 4.48 6.77 -8.59
N ARG A 34 3.31 7.19 -9.10
CA ARG A 34 2.08 7.12 -8.31
C ARG A 34 1.64 5.65 -8.09
N PRO A 35 1.04 5.30 -6.95
CA PRO A 35 0.68 3.91 -6.64
C PRO A 35 -0.24 3.23 -7.65
N GLU A 36 -1.03 3.99 -8.42
CA GLU A 36 -1.84 3.47 -9.52
C GLU A 36 -0.97 2.83 -10.62
N GLN A 37 0.21 3.41 -10.88
CA GLN A 37 1.10 3.03 -11.97
C GLN A 37 2.10 1.94 -11.59
N TRP A 38 2.13 1.54 -10.31
CA TRP A 38 3.06 0.50 -9.87
C TRP A 38 2.83 -0.82 -10.59
N ALA A 39 3.94 -1.53 -10.84
CA ALA A 39 3.91 -2.84 -11.47
C ALA A 39 3.04 -3.82 -10.66
N PRO A 40 2.30 -4.73 -11.32
CA PRO A 40 1.46 -5.72 -10.63
C PRO A 40 2.21 -6.58 -9.62
N SER A 41 3.46 -6.97 -9.93
CA SER A 41 4.33 -7.72 -9.03
C SER A 41 4.58 -6.99 -7.72
N LEU A 42 4.91 -5.69 -7.77
CA LEU A 42 5.14 -4.87 -6.58
C LEU A 42 3.87 -4.79 -5.71
N LYS A 43 2.70 -4.57 -6.32
CA LYS A 43 1.43 -4.49 -5.59
C LYS A 43 1.14 -5.80 -4.85
N ILE A 44 1.32 -6.94 -5.51
CA ILE A 44 1.12 -8.28 -4.90
C ILE A 44 2.11 -8.49 -3.76
N THR A 45 3.40 -8.25 -4.00
CA THR A 45 4.43 -8.39 -2.96
C THR A 45 4.09 -7.52 -1.75
N LEU A 46 3.74 -6.25 -1.97
CA LEU A 46 3.42 -5.33 -0.89
C LEU A 46 2.17 -5.75 -0.11
N SER A 47 1.12 -6.23 -0.77
CA SER A 47 -0.04 -6.80 -0.08
C SER A 47 0.33 -7.99 0.80
N THR A 48 1.18 -8.89 0.31
CA THR A 48 1.65 -10.04 1.11
C THR A 48 2.50 -9.60 2.29
N LEU A 49 3.41 -8.64 2.08
CA LEU A 49 4.26 -8.09 3.14
C LEU A 49 3.43 -7.44 4.25
N LEU A 50 2.47 -6.60 3.86
CA LEU A 50 1.63 -5.84 4.77
C LEU A 50 0.64 -6.73 5.54
N ALA A 51 0.12 -7.78 4.90
CA ALA A 51 -0.73 -8.76 5.56
C ALA A 51 0.03 -9.77 6.45
N SER A 52 1.35 -9.91 6.27
CA SER A 52 2.14 -10.88 7.01
C SER A 52 2.39 -10.44 8.45
N ARG A 53 2.12 -11.34 9.39
CA ARG A 53 2.41 -11.15 10.82
C ARG A 53 3.86 -11.44 11.20
N PHE A 54 4.66 -11.90 10.24
CA PHE A 54 6.07 -12.24 10.39
C PHE A 54 6.93 -11.43 9.41
N PRO A 55 8.18 -11.08 9.78
CA PRO A 55 9.11 -10.41 8.88
C PRO A 55 9.38 -11.26 7.63
N ILE A 56 9.38 -10.61 6.47
CA ILE A 56 9.76 -11.23 5.18
C ILE A 56 11.02 -10.52 4.69
N VAL A 57 12.00 -11.32 4.28
CA VAL A 57 13.22 -10.81 3.64
C VAL A 57 13.01 -10.83 2.13
N LEU A 58 13.24 -9.69 1.48
CA LEU A 58 13.30 -9.58 0.02
C LEU A 58 14.76 -9.66 -0.42
N PHE A 59 15.00 -10.32 -1.56
CA PHE A 59 16.32 -10.52 -2.16
C PHE A 59 16.39 -9.83 -3.52
#